data_AF-N4WT61-F1
#
_entry.id   AF-N4WT61-F1
#
_cell.length_a   1.000
_cell.length_b   1.000
_cell.length_c   1.000
_cell.angle_alpha   90.00
_cell.angle_beta   90.00
_cell.angle_gamma   90.00
#
_symmetry.space_group_name_H-M   'P 1'
#
loop_
_entity.id
_entity.type
_entity.pdbx_description
1 polymer ?
#
loop_
_entity_poly.entity_id
_entity_poly.type
_entity_poly.pdbx_seq_one_letter_code
_entity_poly.pdbx_strand_id
1 'polypeptide(L)'
;MRACIRLLATATDAGASRPFKPAPAALLPPIPLYRRLLRSHRKRLGPEERLLGDMYVKAEFRAHRDVENPVQIIGFLSEWQTYCQMLEGDSWKDAKMDKAKIDKMSDQQIGQLYELMQQIKNQANEDADAEDARVVEMLDKKPSTEK
;
A
#
# COMPACT_ATOMS: atom_id res chain seq x y z
N MET A 1 -1.45 -45.36 16.10
CA MET A 1 -0.68 -44.10 15.94
C MET A 1 0.05 -44.16 14.61
N ARG A 2 -0.28 -43.29 13.66
CA ARG A 2 0.32 -43.30 12.31
C ARG A 2 1.56 -42.40 12.30
N ALA A 3 2.73 -42.98 12.04
CA ALA A 3 3.98 -42.24 11.96
C ALA A 3 4.08 -41.48 10.63
N CYS A 4 4.17 -40.15 10.68
CA CYS A 4 4.47 -39.31 9.53
C CYS A 4 5.99 -39.26 9.33
N ILE A 5 6.48 -39.86 8.25
CA ILE A 5 7.87 -39.73 7.80
C ILE A 5 7.99 -38.36 7.11
N ARG A 6 8.64 -37.40 7.76
CA ARG A 6 9.04 -36.13 7.14
C ARG A 6 10.35 -36.35 6.39
N LEU A 7 10.29 -36.40 5.06
CA LEU A 7 11.46 -36.27 4.20
C LEU A 7 11.92 -34.81 4.21
N LEU A 8 13.13 -34.54 4.70
CA LEU A 8 13.80 -33.25 4.56
C LEU A 8 14.43 -33.18 3.17
N ALA A 9 14.01 -32.22 2.35
CA ALA A 9 14.68 -31.91 1.09
C ALA A 9 15.96 -31.10 1.39
N THR A 10 17.10 -31.56 0.88
CA THR A 10 18.37 -30.84 0.91
C THR A 10 18.48 -29.95 -0.33
N ALA A 11 18.79 -28.67 -0.14
CA ALA A 11 19.02 -27.75 -1.25
C ALA A 11 20.35 -28.07 -1.94
N THR A 12 20.32 -28.22 -3.26
CA THR A 12 21.52 -28.31 -4.10
C THR A 12 21.98 -26.88 -4.40
N ASP A 13 23.19 -26.53 -3.97
CA ASP A 13 23.84 -25.27 -4.30
C ASP A 13 24.55 -25.44 -5.66
N ALA A 14 23.80 -25.19 -6.74
CA ALA A 14 24.36 -25.10 -8.08
C ALA A 14 24.41 -23.64 -8.50
N GLY A 15 25.59 -23.02 -8.35
CA GLY A 15 25.97 -21.82 -9.11
C GLY A 15 25.86 -20.47 -8.39
N ALA A 16 26.54 -20.32 -7.25
CA ALA A 16 26.81 -19.03 -6.64
C ALA A 16 27.86 -18.23 -7.44
N SER A 17 27.46 -17.51 -8.50
CA SER A 17 28.26 -16.41 -9.08
C SER A 17 27.44 -15.46 -9.96
N ARG A 18 26.42 -14.84 -9.39
CA ARG A 18 25.79 -13.59 -9.87
C ARG A 18 24.93 -13.05 -8.72
N PRO A 19 24.93 -11.73 -8.41
CA PRO A 19 23.91 -11.20 -7.52
C PRO A 19 22.57 -11.50 -8.19
N PHE A 20 21.80 -12.42 -7.59
CA PHE A 20 20.48 -12.78 -8.07
C PHE A 20 19.67 -11.49 -8.12
N LYS A 21 19.45 -10.95 -9.31
CA LYS A 21 18.22 -10.20 -9.55
C LYS A 21 17.11 -11.15 -9.11
N PRO A 22 16.23 -10.78 -8.16
CA PRO A 22 15.14 -11.67 -7.77
C PRO A 22 14.46 -12.11 -9.06
N ALA A 23 14.33 -13.43 -9.26
CA ALA A 23 13.61 -13.97 -10.41
C ALA A 23 12.28 -13.21 -10.49
N PRO A 24 11.86 -12.74 -11.68
CA PRO A 24 10.61 -12.00 -11.80
C PRO A 24 9.53 -12.85 -11.16
N ALA A 25 8.96 -12.36 -10.05
CA ALA A 25 8.00 -13.13 -9.28
C ALA A 25 6.91 -13.58 -10.25
N ALA A 26 6.72 -14.89 -10.39
CA ALA A 26 5.75 -15.44 -11.31
C ALA A 26 4.41 -14.72 -11.12
N LEU A 27 3.82 -14.24 -12.21
CA LEU A 27 2.60 -13.47 -12.17
C LEU A 27 1.50 -14.30 -11.50
N LEU A 28 0.92 -13.77 -10.43
CA LEU A 28 -0.14 -14.46 -9.71
C LEU A 28 -1.43 -14.45 -10.54
N PRO A 29 -2.20 -15.56 -10.55
CA PRO A 29 -3.52 -15.55 -11.14
C PRO A 29 -4.46 -14.54 -10.44
N PRO A 30 -5.55 -14.09 -11.09
CA PRO A 30 -6.39 -13.01 -10.59
C PRO A 30 -6.94 -13.21 -9.17
N ILE A 31 -7.51 -14.38 -8.87
CA ILE A 31 -8.12 -14.66 -7.57
C ILE A 31 -7.07 -14.73 -6.44
N PRO A 32 -5.93 -15.46 -6.59
CA PRO A 32 -4.82 -15.38 -5.65
C PRO A 32 -4.31 -13.97 -5.38
N LEU A 33 -4.14 -13.14 -6.43
CA LEU A 33 -3.66 -11.77 -6.32
C LEU A 33 -4.65 -10.88 -5.56
N TYR A 34 -5.92 -10.93 -5.94
CA TYR A 34 -7.01 -10.21 -5.26
C TYR A 34 -7.04 -10.50 -3.75
N ARG A 35 -6.96 -11.78 -3.36
CA ARG A 35 -6.92 -12.16 -1.94
C ARG A 35 -5.66 -11.70 -1.23
N ARG A 36 -4.51 -11.66 -1.93
CA ARG A 36 -3.24 -11.16 -1.39
C ARG A 36 -3.34 -9.67 -1.10
N LEU A 37 -3.82 -8.86 -2.04
CA LEU A 37 -4.04 -7.42 -1.87
C LEU A 37 -4.86 -7.10 -0.61
N LEU A 38 -6.04 -7.71 -0.47
CA LEU A 38 -6.92 -7.48 0.70
C LEU A 38 -6.31 -7.98 2.03
N ARG A 39 -5.36 -8.92 2.00
CA ARG A 39 -4.60 -9.29 3.20
C ARG A 39 -3.51 -8.27 3.50
N SER A 40 -2.83 -7.77 2.47
CA SER A 40 -1.77 -6.78 2.60
C SER A 40 -2.32 -5.45 3.10
N HIS A 41 -3.47 -5.00 2.59
CA HIS A 41 -4.19 -3.83 3.13
C HIS A 41 -4.45 -3.97 4.64
N ARG A 42 -5.01 -5.10 5.08
CA ARG A 42 -5.28 -5.34 6.52
C ARG A 42 -4.05 -5.35 7.40
N LYS A 43 -2.87 -5.66 6.85
CA LYS A 43 -1.61 -5.74 7.61
C LYS A 43 -0.81 -4.44 7.58
N ARG A 44 -0.98 -3.63 6.53
CA ARG A 44 -0.06 -2.52 6.20
C ARG A 44 -0.71 -1.15 6.25
N LEU A 45 -2.03 -1.05 6.10
CA LEU A 45 -2.75 0.22 6.00
C LEU A 45 -3.56 0.51 7.27
N GLY A 46 -3.73 1.80 7.55
CA GLY A 46 -4.64 2.30 8.58
C GLY A 46 -6.12 2.08 8.22
N PRO A 47 -7.06 2.32 9.16
CA PRO A 47 -8.49 2.07 8.94
C PRO A 47 -9.09 2.81 7.73
N GLU A 48 -8.76 4.10 7.58
CA GLU A 48 -9.30 4.96 6.51
C GLU A 48 -8.71 4.60 5.14
N GLU A 49 -7.38 4.46 5.08
CA GLU A 49 -6.66 4.01 3.88
C GLU A 49 -7.18 2.66 3.40
N ARG A 50 -7.43 1.73 4.32
CA ARG A 50 -7.99 0.41 4.01
C ARG A 50 -9.42 0.50 3.48
N LEU A 51 -10.26 1.37 4.04
CA LEU A 51 -11.63 1.54 3.56
C LEU A 51 -11.64 1.95 2.09
N LEU A 52 -10.88 3.00 1.77
CA LEU A 52 -10.74 3.50 0.40
C LEU A 52 -10.10 2.44 -0.52
N GLY A 53 -8.99 1.86 -0.09
CA GLY A 53 -8.24 0.88 -0.87
C GLY A 53 -9.02 -0.40 -1.16
N ASP A 54 -9.73 -0.96 -0.18
CA ASP A 54 -10.53 -2.18 -0.36
C ASP A 54 -11.72 -1.93 -1.30
N MET A 55 -12.34 -0.75 -1.24
CA MET A 55 -13.40 -0.36 -2.17
C MET A 55 -12.87 -0.28 -3.60
N TYR A 56 -11.72 0.37 -3.79
CA TYR A 56 -11.10 0.53 -5.10
C TYR A 56 -10.66 -0.82 -5.70
N VAL A 57 -9.95 -1.66 -4.94
CA VAL A 57 -9.54 -3.01 -5.39
C VAL A 57 -10.75 -3.85 -5.82
N LYS A 58 -11.84 -3.83 -5.05
CA LYS A 58 -13.07 -4.56 -5.39
C LYS A 58 -13.72 -4.06 -6.68
N ALA A 59 -13.78 -2.75 -6.86
CA ALA A 59 -14.35 -2.13 -8.04
C ALA A 59 -13.54 -2.48 -9.29
N GLU A 60 -12.23 -2.33 -9.23
CA GLU A 60 -11.32 -2.58 -10.36
C GLU A 60 -11.33 -4.05 -10.80
N PHE A 61 -11.21 -5.00 -9.86
CA PHE A 61 -11.28 -6.42 -10.21
C PHE A 61 -12.65 -6.83 -10.74
N ARG A 62 -13.72 -6.19 -10.30
CA ARG A 62 -15.07 -6.43 -10.83
C ARG A 62 -15.22 -5.85 -12.24
N ALA A 63 -14.68 -4.66 -12.51
CA ALA A 63 -14.72 -4.02 -13.82
C ALA A 63 -13.90 -4.81 -14.85
N HIS A 64 -12.80 -5.45 -14.42
CA HIS A 64 -11.89 -6.20 -15.29
C HIS A 64 -12.23 -7.69 -15.41
N ARG A 65 -13.37 -8.16 -14.88
CA ARG A 65 -13.71 -9.60 -14.85
C ARG A 65 -13.95 -10.21 -16.24
N ASP A 66 -14.46 -9.40 -17.18
CA ASP A 66 -14.89 -9.82 -18.51
C ASP A 66 -13.87 -9.42 -19.60
N VAL A 67 -12.66 -8.98 -19.21
CA VAL A 67 -11.58 -8.62 -20.15
C VAL A 67 -10.94 -9.90 -20.68
N GLU A 68 -10.93 -10.05 -22.01
CA GLU A 68 -10.38 -11.24 -22.68
C GLU A 68 -8.99 -10.99 -23.31
N ASN A 69 -8.61 -9.73 -23.51
CA ASN A 69 -7.34 -9.40 -24.16
C ASN A 69 -6.16 -9.79 -23.24
N PRO A 70 -5.32 -10.78 -23.62
CA PRO A 70 -4.27 -11.31 -22.75
C PRO A 70 -3.23 -10.25 -22.38
N VAL A 71 -2.95 -9.30 -23.27
CA VAL A 71 -1.99 -8.21 -23.00
C VAL A 71 -2.52 -7.29 -21.90
N GLN A 72 -3.81 -6.96 -21.94
CA GLN A 72 -4.44 -6.14 -20.91
C GLN A 72 -4.51 -6.87 -19.57
N ILE A 73 -4.84 -8.17 -19.58
CA ILE A 73 -4.85 -9.00 -18.36
C ILE A 73 -3.46 -9.05 -17.74
N ILE A 74 -2.42 -9.29 -18.54
CA ILE A 74 -1.03 -9.33 -18.06
C ILE A 74 -0.62 -7.97 -17.49
N GLY A 75 -0.93 -6.87 -18.18
CA GLY A 75 -0.67 -5.51 -17.70
C GLY A 75 -1.35 -5.25 -16.35
N PHE A 76 -2.65 -5.53 -16.27
CA PHE A 76 -3.46 -5.36 -15.06
C PHE A 76 -2.85 -6.14 -13.88
N LEU A 77 -2.60 -7.44 -14.05
CA LEU A 77 -2.05 -8.27 -12.98
C LEU A 77 -0.64 -7.83 -12.58
N SER A 78 0.18 -7.38 -13.54
CA SER A 78 1.57 -6.97 -13.28
C SER A 78 1.61 -5.70 -12.43
N GLU A 79 0.77 -4.72 -12.73
CA GLU A 79 0.65 -3.48 -11.96
C GLU A 79 0.15 -3.76 -10.53
N TRP A 80 -0.91 -4.56 -10.40
CA TRP A 80 -1.44 -4.93 -9.08
C TRP A 80 -0.46 -5.76 -8.25
N GLN A 81 0.32 -6.64 -8.88
CA GLN A 81 1.36 -7.39 -8.20
C GLN A 81 2.50 -6.49 -7.74
N THR A 82 2.92 -5.53 -8.56
CA THR A 82 3.94 -4.53 -8.21
C THR A 82 3.47 -3.67 -7.03
N TYR A 83 2.24 -3.17 -7.08
CA TYR A 83 1.63 -2.44 -5.97
C TYR A 83 1.60 -3.27 -4.68
N CYS A 84 1.17 -4.54 -4.76
CA CYS A 84 1.13 -5.43 -3.61
C CYS A 84 2.52 -5.66 -3.00
N GLN A 85 3.55 -5.82 -3.82
CA GLN A 85 4.94 -5.98 -3.37
C GLN A 85 5.48 -4.71 -2.72
N MET A 86 5.20 -3.54 -3.31
CA MET A 86 5.57 -2.24 -2.76
C MET A 86 4.92 -2.01 -1.39
N LEU A 87 3.63 -2.35 -1.26
CA LEU A 87 2.90 -2.25 -0.01
C LEU A 87 3.46 -3.20 1.07
N GLU A 88 3.79 -4.44 0.69
CA GLU A 88 4.36 -5.42 1.60
C GLU A 88 5.81 -5.11 2.02
N GLY A 89 6.57 -4.42 1.18
CA GLY A 89 7.95 -4.00 1.43
C GLY A 89 8.08 -2.65 2.14
N ASP A 90 6.96 -2.01 2.49
CA ASP A 90 6.90 -0.66 3.09
C ASP A 90 7.58 0.44 2.24
N SER A 91 7.98 0.14 1.00
CA SER A 91 8.71 1.05 0.11
C SER A 91 7.85 2.17 -0.46
N TRP A 92 6.54 2.13 -0.23
CA TRP A 92 5.59 3.16 -0.62
C TRP A 92 5.68 4.43 0.23
N LYS A 93 6.14 4.33 1.49
CA LYS A 93 6.12 5.45 2.44
C LYS A 93 7.07 6.58 2.05
N ASP A 94 8.23 6.22 1.53
CA ASP A 94 9.27 7.17 1.08
C ASP A 94 9.27 7.36 -0.44
N ALA A 95 8.28 6.78 -1.14
CA ALA A 95 8.20 6.86 -2.58
C ALA A 95 7.88 8.29 -3.02
N LYS A 96 8.75 8.86 -3.85
CA LYS A 96 8.51 10.14 -4.50
C LYS A 96 7.87 9.92 -5.86
N MET A 97 6.99 10.84 -6.24
CA MET A 97 6.43 10.86 -7.59
C MET A 97 7.55 11.08 -8.60
N ASP A 98 7.61 10.22 -9.62
CA ASP A 98 8.57 10.38 -10.72
C ASP A 98 8.26 11.65 -11.50
N LYS A 99 9.29 12.48 -11.74
CA LYS A 99 9.17 13.74 -12.47
C LYS A 99 8.61 13.51 -13.88
N ALA A 100 9.01 12.42 -14.53
CA ALA A 100 8.50 12.09 -15.86
C ALA A 100 7.00 11.76 -15.88
N LYS A 101 6.40 11.38 -14.74
CA LYS A 101 4.94 11.22 -14.61
C LYS A 101 4.26 12.57 -14.48
N ILE A 102 4.84 13.48 -13.70
CA ILE A 102 4.31 14.85 -13.52
C ILE A 102 4.29 15.58 -14.86
N ASP A 103 5.38 15.49 -15.64
CA ASP A 103 5.49 16.14 -16.95
C ASP A 103 4.46 15.62 -17.98
N LYS A 104 3.86 14.45 -17.75
CA LYS A 104 2.82 13.85 -18.60
C LYS A 104 1.40 14.13 -18.12
N MET A 105 1.24 14.75 -16.96
CA MET A 105 -0.09 15.11 -16.45
C MET A 105 -0.63 16.33 -17.18
N SER A 106 -1.94 16.37 -17.37
CA SER A 106 -2.64 17.58 -17.83
C SER A 106 -2.64 18.66 -16.74
N ASP A 107 -2.79 19.92 -17.16
CA ASP A 107 -2.89 21.06 -16.23
C ASP A 107 -4.01 20.88 -15.19
N GLN A 108 -5.13 20.26 -15.59
CA GLN A 108 -6.22 19.95 -14.68
C GLN A 108 -5.82 18.94 -13.61
N GLN A 109 -5.11 17.86 -13.98
CA GLN A 109 -4.62 16.86 -13.04
C GLN A 109 -3.59 17.45 -12.07
N ILE A 110 -2.73 18.34 -12.56
CA ILE A 110 -1.77 19.07 -11.74
C ILE A 110 -2.51 19.98 -10.74
N GLY A 111 -3.55 20.70 -11.20
CA GLY A 111 -4.39 21.53 -10.34
C GLY A 111 -5.06 20.73 -9.23
N GLN A 112 -5.66 19.57 -9.56
CA GLN A 112 -6.29 18.68 -8.58
C GLN A 112 -5.27 18.15 -7.55
N LEU A 113 -4.07 17.78 -8.00
CA LEU A 113 -3.02 17.32 -7.10
C LEU A 113 -2.57 18.42 -6.14
N TYR A 114 -2.47 19.66 -6.63
CA TYR A 114 -2.14 20.82 -5.81
C TYR A 114 -3.21 21.12 -4.77
N GLU A 115 -4.49 21.07 -5.16
CA GLU A 115 -5.61 21.24 -4.24
C GLU A 115 -5.61 20.19 -3.13
N LEU A 116 -5.40 18.92 -3.48
CA LEU A 116 -5.27 17.83 -2.52
C LEU A 116 -4.11 18.07 -1.54
N MET A 117 -2.95 18.50 -2.04
CA MET A 117 -1.80 18.84 -1.19
C MET A 117 -2.16 19.95 -0.20
N GLN A 118 -2.88 20.98 -0.64
CA GLN A 118 -3.27 22.08 0.24
C GLN A 118 -4.27 21.64 1.31
N GLN A 119 -5.25 20.80 0.95
CA GLN A 119 -6.22 20.23 1.90
C GLN A 119 -5.53 19.41 2.98
N ILE A 120 -4.58 18.53 2.61
CA ILE A 120 -3.82 17.73 3.58
C ILE A 120 -3.01 18.62 4.53
N LYS A 121 -2.36 19.67 4.01
CA LYS A 121 -1.60 20.62 4.85
C LYS A 121 -2.49 21.38 5.82
N ASN A 122 -3.65 21.84 5.36
CA ASN A 122 -4.60 22.55 6.21
C ASN A 122 -5.11 21.66 7.33
N GLN A 123 -5.52 20.42 7.01
CA GLN A 123 -5.97 19.44 8.01
C GLN A 123 -4.89 19.16 9.05
N ALA A 124 -3.64 18.96 8.62
CA ALA A 124 -2.53 18.70 9.53
C ALA A 124 -2.25 19.86 10.50
N ASN A 125 -2.41 21.11 10.03
CA ASN A 125 -2.28 22.29 10.88
C ASN A 125 -3.44 22.38 11.88
N GLU A 126 -4.67 22.16 11.43
CA GLU A 126 -5.86 22.17 12.29
C GLU A 126 -5.78 21.11 13.39
N ASP A 127 -5.30 19.90 13.06
CA ASP A 127 -5.10 18.83 14.02
C ASP A 127 -4.00 19.19 15.05
N ALA A 128 -2.93 19.86 14.62
CA ALA A 128 -1.87 20.32 15.52
C ALA A 128 -2.35 21.40 16.49
N ASP A 129 -3.07 22.41 15.97
CA ASP A 129 -3.65 23.49 16.77
C ASP A 129 -4.65 22.95 17.81
N ALA A 130 -5.44 21.93 17.43
CA ALA A 130 -6.39 21.28 18.34
C ALA A 130 -5.70 20.49 19.45
N GLU A 131 -4.60 19.80 19.16
CA GLU A 131 -3.80 19.10 20.17
C GLU A 131 -3.11 20.07 21.13
N ASP A 132 -2.53 21.16 20.62
CA ASP A 132 -1.93 22.21 21.47
C ASP A 132 -2.97 22.82 22.42
N ALA A 133 -4.18 23.12 21.93
CA ALA A 133 -5.27 23.61 22.76
C ALA A 133 -5.69 22.60 23.85
N ARG A 134 -5.76 21.30 23.52
CA ARG A 134 -6.05 20.24 24.50
C ARG A 134 -4.98 20.15 25.57
N VAL A 135 -3.70 20.23 25.19
CA VAL A 135 -2.58 20.19 26.14
C VAL A 135 -2.63 21.38 27.09
N VAL A 136 -2.87 22.58 26.57
CA VAL A 136 -3.04 23.79 27.40
C VAL A 136 -4.18 23.61 28.40
N GLU A 137 -5.35 23.12 27.97
CA GLU A 137 -6.48 22.87 28.86
C GLU A 137 -6.16 21.84 29.96
N MET A 138 -5.42 20.77 29.63
CA MET A 138 -4.99 19.77 30.62
C MET A 138 -4.02 20.32 31.66
N LEU A 139 -3.13 21.24 31.27
CA LEU A 139 -2.15 21.87 32.17
C LEU A 139 -2.81 22.86 33.13
N ASP A 140 -3.81 23.61 32.66
CA ASP A 140 -4.57 24.55 33.48
C ASP A 140 -5.47 23.86 34.53
N LYS A 141 -5.84 22.59 34.31
CA LYS A 141 -6.67 21.79 35.24
C LYS A 141 -5.92 21.12 36.39
N LYS A 142 -4.62 21.41 36.61
CA LYS A 142 -3.82 20.76 37.68
C LYS A 142 -4.45 20.98 39.06
N PRO A 143 -4.63 19.93 39.89
CA PRO A 143 -5.44 20.01 41.11
C PRO A 143 -4.84 21.02 42.09
N SER A 144 -5.66 21.96 42.54
CA SER A 144 -5.41 22.74 43.75
C SER A 144 -5.10 21.75 44.87
N THR A 145 -3.84 21.75 45.32
CA THR A 145 -3.39 21.09 46.54
C THR A 145 -4.24 21.62 47.69
N GLU A 146 -5.26 20.87 48.09
CA GLU A 146 -5.97 21.06 49.34
C GLU A 146 -4.97 20.83 50.50
N LYS A 147 -4.92 21.81 51.40
CA LYS A 147 -4.14 21.81 52.63
C LYS A 147 -4.84 21.01 53.72
#